data_AF-A0A183DUF4-F1
#
_entry.id   AF-A0A183DUF4-F1
#
_cell.length_a   1.000
_cell.length_b   1.000
_cell.length_c   1.000
_cell.angle_alpha   90.00
_cell.angle_beta   90.00
_cell.angle_gamma   90.00
#
_symmetry.space_group_name_H-M   'P 1'
#
loop_
_entity.id
_entity.type
_entity.pdbx_description
1 polymer ?
#
loop_
_entity_poly.entity_id
_entity_poly.type
_entity_poly.pdbx_seq_one_letter_code
_entity_poly.pdbx_strand_id
1 'polypeptide(L)'
;MFAVDPAVRPVLCPMPGEVPFRYDPVKKYELYKKAWTANPPPGEKKRLSLRWKVREFMLRKDVSRIKASDLARRRVSNPSWSPRPYHD
;
A
#
# COMPACT_ATOMS: atom_id res chain seq x y z
N MET A 1 30.97 -8.98 3.45
CA MET A 1 31.72 -7.82 2.90
C MET A 1 30.74 -6.67 2.75
N PHE A 2 30.88 -5.61 3.54
CA PHE A 2 30.05 -4.41 3.37
C PHE A 2 30.50 -3.70 2.09
N ALA A 3 29.60 -3.54 1.13
CA ALA A 3 29.89 -2.79 -0.09
C ALA A 3 30.13 -1.34 0.29
N VAL A 4 31.36 -0.86 0.12
CA VAL A 4 31.71 0.55 0.30
C VAL A 4 31.00 1.33 -0.80
N ASP A 5 30.20 2.33 -0.42
CA ASP A 5 29.51 3.21 -1.37
C ASP A 5 30.56 3.88 -2.28
N PRO A 6 30.51 3.67 -3.61
CA PRO A 6 31.51 4.19 -4.53
C PRO A 6 31.48 5.73 -4.66
N ALA A 7 30.47 6.40 -4.08
CA ALA A 7 30.43 7.86 -3.98
C ALA A 7 31.21 8.40 -2.77
N VAL A 8 31.67 7.56 -1.84
CA VAL A 8 32.42 7.99 -0.65
C VAL A 8 33.91 8.11 -0.99
N ARG A 9 34.48 9.29 -0.76
CA ARG A 9 35.90 9.60 -0.92
C ARG A 9 36.54 9.85 0.45
N PRO A 10 37.67 9.20 0.78
CA PRO A 10 38.35 9.44 2.05
C PRO A 10 38.93 10.86 2.11
N VAL A 11 38.92 11.47 3.29
CA VAL A 11 39.63 12.71 3.59
C VAL A 11 40.91 12.34 4.33
N LEU A 12 42.06 12.71 3.75
CA LEU A 12 43.36 12.28 4.27
C LEU A 12 43.71 12.91 5.64
N CYS A 13 43.27 14.15 5.87
CA CYS A 13 43.53 14.89 7.11
C CYS A 13 42.26 15.66 7.53
N PRO A 14 41.26 15.00 8.14
CA PRO A 14 40.08 15.68 8.67
C PRO A 14 40.45 16.51 9.92
N MET A 15 39.83 17.67 10.09
CA MET A 15 40.00 18.44 11.32
C MET A 15 39.31 17.74 12.51
N PRO A 16 39.74 17.99 13.76
CA PRO A 16 39.03 17.48 14.93
C PRO A 16 37.55 17.88 14.90
N GLY A 17 36.65 16.88 14.92
CA GLY A 17 35.20 17.08 14.80
C GLY A 17 34.65 16.98 13.37
N GLU A 18 35.51 16.84 12.35
CA GLU A 18 35.08 16.56 10.98
C GLU A 18 34.99 15.07 10.68
N VAL A 19 34.16 14.75 9.69
CA VAL A 19 33.98 13.41 9.18
C VAL A 19 35.16 13.06 8.26
N PRO A 20 35.78 11.86 8.37
CA PRO A 20 36.96 11.45 7.59
C PRO A 20 36.64 11.09 6.13
N PHE A 21 35.49 11.51 5.61
CA PHE A 21 35.08 11.23 4.24
C PHE A 21 34.17 12.33 3.70
N ARG A 22 34.15 12.44 2.37
CA ARG A 22 33.26 13.32 1.62
C ARG A 22 32.53 12.53 0.55
N TYR A 23 31.32 12.94 0.24
CA TYR A 23 30.56 12.36 -0.87
C TYR A 23 30.88 13.10 -2.17
N ASP A 24 31.13 12.35 -3.23
CA ASP A 24 31.17 12.86 -4.59
C ASP A 24 29.74 13.10 -5.08
N PRO A 25 29.33 14.37 -5.31
CA PRO A 25 27.97 14.69 -5.69
C PRO A 25 27.60 14.12 -7.06
N VAL A 26 28.56 14.00 -7.98
CA VAL A 26 28.34 13.47 -9.34
C VAL A 26 28.08 11.98 -9.27
N LYS A 27 28.94 11.23 -8.58
CA LYS A 27 28.76 9.79 -8.40
C LYS A 27 27.46 9.45 -7.67
N LYS A 28 27.12 10.22 -6.64
CA LYS A 28 25.86 10.05 -5.90
C LYS A 28 24.65 10.27 -6.80
N TYR A 29 24.69 11.29 -7.66
CA TYR A 29 23.64 11.54 -8.65
C TYR A 29 23.53 10.39 -9.67
N GLU A 30 24.64 9.90 -10.22
CA GLU A 30 24.65 8.78 -11.16
C GLU A 30 24.02 7.52 -10.56
N LEU A 31 24.37 7.20 -9.31
CA LEU A 31 23.81 6.08 -8.56
C LEU A 31 22.30 6.23 -8.37
N TYR A 32 21.85 7.40 -7.92
CA TYR A 32 20.42 7.66 -7.74
C TYR A 32 19.65 7.63 -9.05
N LYS A 33 20.18 8.21 -10.13
CA LYS A 33 19.57 8.15 -11.45
C LYS A 33 19.41 6.70 -11.92
N LYS A 34 20.45 5.88 -11.77
CA LYS A 34 20.41 4.46 -12.12
C LYS A 34 19.38 3.70 -11.28
N ALA A 35 19.38 3.90 -9.96
CA ALA A 35 18.43 3.27 -9.05
C ALA A 35 16.98 3.69 -9.36
N TRP A 36 16.75 4.96 -9.70
CA TRP A 36 15.47 5.50 -10.10
C TRP A 36 14.95 4.89 -11.41
N THR A 37 15.82 4.76 -12.42
CA THR A 37 15.44 4.08 -13.68
C THR A 37 15.15 2.59 -13.49
N ALA A 38 15.84 1.93 -12.56
CA ALA A 38 15.61 0.52 -12.23
C ALA A 38 14.30 0.32 -11.44
N ASN A 39 13.92 1.29 -10.61
CA ASN A 39 12.75 1.26 -9.74
C ASN A 39 11.75 2.37 -10.15
N PRO A 40 11.00 2.18 -11.26
CA PRO A 40 10.01 3.16 -11.67
C PRO A 40 8.96 3.37 -10.57
N PRO A 41 8.32 4.56 -10.53
CA PRO A 41 7.32 4.90 -9.52
C PRO A 41 6.26 3.79 -9.40
N PRO A 42 5.85 3.43 -8.17
CA PRO A 42 4.90 2.35 -7.92
C PRO A 42 3.53 2.69 -8.52
N GLY A 43 3.30 2.29 -9.78
CA GLY A 43 2.08 2.58 -10.52
C GLY A 43 2.13 2.19 -12.00
N GLU A 44 3.29 2.25 -12.65
CA GLU A 44 3.38 2.11 -14.12
C GLU A 44 3.27 0.67 -14.63
N LYS A 45 3.67 -0.34 -13.86
CA LYS A 45 3.84 -1.70 -14.45
C LYS A 45 2.65 -2.66 -14.28
N LYS A 46 1.84 -2.61 -13.20
CA LYS A 46 0.88 -3.72 -12.90
C LYS A 46 -0.40 -3.39 -12.10
N ARG A 47 -0.68 -2.14 -11.73
CA ARG A 47 -1.84 -1.84 -10.84
C ARG A 47 -3.14 -1.52 -11.54
N LEU A 48 -3.13 -1.09 -12.81
CA LEU A 48 -4.36 -0.86 -13.55
C LEU A 48 -5.14 -2.17 -13.72
N SER A 49 -4.53 -3.22 -14.24
CA SER A 49 -5.17 -4.55 -14.37
C SER A 49 -5.60 -5.11 -13.01
N LEU A 50 -4.80 -4.94 -11.95
CA LEU A 50 -5.18 -5.34 -10.59
C LEU A 50 -6.40 -4.56 -10.08
N ARG A 51 -6.44 -3.24 -10.29
CA ARG A 51 -7.56 -2.37 -9.90
C ARG A 51 -8.83 -2.72 -10.66
N TRP A 52 -8.73 -2.94 -11.97
CA TRP A 52 -9.85 -3.39 -12.80
C TRP A 52 -10.36 -4.78 -12.37
N LYS A 53 -9.46 -5.72 -12.07
CA LYS A 53 -9.79 -7.07 -11.59
C LYS A 53 -10.46 -7.07 -10.20
N VAL A 54 -9.96 -6.26 -9.26
CA VAL A 54 -10.60 -6.09 -7.93
C VAL A 54 -11.97 -5.43 -8.08
N ARG A 55 -12.09 -4.42 -8.95
CA ARG A 55 -13.37 -3.77 -9.25
C ARG A 55 -14.36 -4.76 -9.87
N GLU A 56 -13.95 -5.59 -10.83
CA GLU A 56 -14.77 -6.66 -11.39
C GLU A 56 -15.21 -7.66 -10.32
N PHE A 57 -14.29 -8.07 -9.43
CA PHE A 57 -14.61 -8.97 -8.33
C PHE A 57 -15.62 -8.36 -7.35
N MET A 58 -15.48 -7.08 -7.00
CA MET A 58 -16.45 -6.36 -6.15
C MET A 58 -17.79 -6.11 -6.86
N LEU A 59 -17.82 -5.99 -8.19
CA LEU A 59 -19.02 -5.82 -8.99
C LEU A 59 -19.76 -7.13 -9.27
N ARG A 60 -19.10 -8.29 -9.08
CA ARG A 60 -19.79 -9.57 -8.94
C ARG A 60 -20.58 -9.51 -7.64
N LYS A 61 -21.77 -8.91 -7.70
CA LYS A 61 -22.81 -9.24 -6.73
C LYS A 61 -23.01 -10.74 -6.86
N ASP A 62 -22.70 -11.49 -5.79
CA ASP A 62 -23.20 -12.84 -5.66
C ASP A 62 -24.69 -12.74 -5.97
N VAL A 63 -25.11 -13.34 -7.09
CA VAL A 63 -26.51 -13.35 -7.50
C VAL A 63 -27.26 -13.89 -6.31
N SER A 64 -27.96 -13.00 -5.62
CA SER A 64 -28.59 -13.33 -4.36
C SER A 64 -29.51 -14.51 -4.66
N ARG A 65 -29.23 -15.67 -4.04
CA ARG A 65 -30.05 -16.88 -4.19
C ARG A 65 -31.48 -16.69 -3.63
N ILE A 66 -31.80 -15.47 -3.19
CA ILE A 66 -33.10 -15.03 -2.72
C ILE A 66 -34.06 -15.09 -3.90
N LYS A 67 -34.93 -16.10 -3.87
CA LYS A 67 -36.05 -16.24 -4.80
C LYS A 67 -37.19 -15.34 -4.31
N ALA A 68 -38.13 -15.02 -5.19
CA ALA A 68 -39.32 -14.25 -4.83
C ALA A 68 -40.09 -14.89 -3.64
N SER A 69 -40.05 -16.21 -3.53
CA SER A 69 -40.61 -16.98 -2.40
C SER A 69 -39.96 -16.66 -1.05
N ASP A 70 -38.67 -16.32 -1.03
CA ASP A 70 -37.94 -16.01 0.21
C ASP A 70 -38.32 -14.63 0.76
N LEU A 71 -38.75 -13.72 -0.12
CA LEU A 71 -39.28 -12.40 0.26
C LEU A 71 -40.71 -12.48 0.80
N ALA A 72 -41.49 -13.46 0.35
CA ALA A 72 -42.86 -13.70 0.84
C ALA A 72 -42.90 -14.36 2.22
N ARG A 73 -41.78 -14.87 2.73
CA ARG A 73 -41.71 -15.50 4.06
C ARG A 73 -41.85 -14.43 5.15
N ARG A 74 -42.88 -14.57 6.00
CA ARG A 74 -43.10 -13.69 7.16
C ARG A 74 -41.89 -13.77 8.10
N ARG A 75 -41.10 -12.70 8.19
CA ARG A 75 -39.97 -12.63 9.12
C ARG A 75 -40.52 -12.44 10.53
N VAL A 76 -40.23 -13.38 11.43
CA VAL A 76 -40.53 -13.20 12.85
C VAL A 76 -39.52 -12.21 13.40
N SER A 77 -39.99 -11.05 13.88
CA SER A 77 -39.13 -10.07 14.55
C SER A 77 -38.59 -10.67 15.84
N ASN A 78 -37.31 -10.44 16.13
CA ASN A 78 -36.71 -10.88 17.38
C ASN A 78 -37.38 -10.15 18.56
N PRO A 79 -38.00 -10.86 19.52
CA PRO A 79 -38.67 -10.23 20.67
C PRO A 79 -37.76 -9.40 21.56
N SER A 80 -36.44 -9.64 21.53
CA SER A 80 -35.47 -8.81 22.26
C SER A 80 -35.24 -7.44 21.63
N TRP A 81 -35.60 -7.25 20.36
CA TRP A 81 -35.43 -6.00 19.61
C TRP A 81 -36.70 -5.15 19.56
N SER A 82 -37.85 -5.69 19.96
CA SER A 82 -39.04 -4.87 20.17
C SER A 82 -38.82 -3.98 21.40
N PRO A 83 -38.99 -2.66 21.29
CA PRO A 83 -38.90 -1.75 22.42
C PRO A 83 -39.79 -2.25 23.56
N ARG A 84 -39.22 -2.40 24.76
CA ARG A 84 -40.02 -2.71 25.94
C ARG A 84 -40.82 -1.46 26.32
N PRO A 85 -42.08 -1.60 26.75
CA PRO A 85 -42.79 -0.50 27.36
C PRO A 85 -41.94 0.06 28.50
N TYR A 86 -41.74 1.37 28.55
CA TYR A 86 -41.16 2.00 29.71
C TYR A 86 -42.12 1.77 30.89
N HIS A 87 -41.59 1.31 32.03
CA HIS A 87 -42.39 1.15 33.24
C HIS A 87 -42.60 2.53 33.88
N ASP A 88 -43.85 2.88 34.19
CA ASP A 88 -44.25 4.06 34.97
C ASP A 88 -43.90 3.89 36.47
#